data_AF-A0AA43CBD2-F1
#
_entry.id   AF-A0AA43CBD2-F1
#
_cell.length_a   1.000
_cell.length_b   1.000
_cell.length_c   1.000
_cell.angle_alpha   90.00
_cell.angle_beta   90.00
_cell.angle_gamma   90.00
#
_symmetry.space_group_name_H-M   'P 1'
#
loop_
_entity.id
_entity.type
_entity.pdbx_description
1 polymer ?
#
loop_
_entity_poly.entity_id
_entity_poly.type
_entity_poly.pdbx_seq_one_letter_code
_entity_poly.pdbx_strand_id
1 'polypeptide(L)'
;MLAHWNAVLPSLLLRATREERFDATMEALSKFFIEDPDRARLMLRETLDRPEHMRALLKEFVRPWIKLLGEQLERAKAQGMVQPGVDPEAYAVQVISMAVSGTAVIDTLQTILPNDPLRGTTRERHVRELIRVARSSLYTDKDAER
;
A
#
# COMPACT_ATOMS: atom_id res chain seq x y z
N MET A 1 5.50 -11.49 14.88
CA MET A 1 4.52 -10.68 14.13
C MET A 1 5.14 -10.09 12.85
N LEU A 2 6.27 -9.38 12.91
CA LEU A 2 7.05 -9.01 11.70
C LEU A 2 7.59 -10.22 10.90
N ALA A 3 7.93 -11.33 11.56
CA ALA A 3 8.24 -12.60 10.88
C ALA A 3 7.03 -13.19 10.12
N HIS A 4 5.80 -12.94 10.56
CA HIS A 4 4.58 -13.31 9.83
C HIS A 4 4.33 -12.31 8.68
N TRP A 5 4.65 -11.03 8.89
CA TRP A 5 4.70 -10.00 7.85
C TRP A 5 5.69 -10.38 6.73
N ASN A 6 6.87 -10.91 7.06
CA ASN A 6 7.84 -11.46 6.11
C ASN A 6 7.34 -12.72 5.39
N ALA A 7 6.40 -13.48 5.94
CA ALA A 7 5.80 -14.62 5.24
C ALA A 7 4.71 -14.18 4.25
N VAL A 8 3.96 -13.13 4.59
CA VAL A 8 2.76 -12.70 3.86
C VAL A 8 3.09 -11.66 2.79
N LEU A 9 3.89 -10.63 3.09
CA LEU A 9 4.22 -9.55 2.16
C LEU A 9 4.83 -10.06 0.84
N PRO A 10 5.82 -10.97 0.85
CA PRO A 10 6.34 -11.59 -0.37
C PRO A 10 5.25 -12.22 -1.23
N SER A 11 4.36 -12.99 -0.61
CA SER A 11 3.30 -13.71 -1.34
C SER A 11 2.25 -12.77 -1.93
N LEU A 12 1.95 -11.66 -1.24
CA LEU A 12 1.04 -10.62 -1.73
C LEU A 12 1.64 -9.82 -2.88
N LEU A 13 2.96 -9.57 -2.84
CA LEU A 13 3.71 -8.87 -3.89
C LEU A 13 4.05 -9.79 -5.08
N LEU A 14 4.30 -11.08 -4.87
CA LEU A 14 4.52 -12.07 -5.95
C LEU A 14 3.26 -12.29 -6.79
N ARG A 15 2.08 -12.17 -6.18
CA ARG A 15 0.79 -12.19 -6.88
C ARG A 15 0.54 -10.93 -7.73
N ALA A 16 1.43 -9.93 -7.73
CA ALA A 16 1.27 -8.60 -8.34
C ALA A 16 1.73 -8.43 -9.81
N THR A 17 2.31 -9.45 -10.46
CA THR A 17 3.13 -9.24 -11.70
C THR A 17 2.40 -9.10 -13.07
N ARG A 18 1.31 -8.30 -13.21
CA ARG A 18 0.46 -7.96 -14.41
C ARG A 18 -0.58 -6.87 -14.04
N GLU A 19 -1.14 -6.12 -14.99
CA GLU A 19 -2.08 -4.98 -14.77
C GLU A 19 -3.28 -5.27 -13.86
N GLU A 20 -4.02 -6.36 -14.09
CA GLU A 20 -5.12 -6.82 -13.20
C GLU A 20 -4.67 -7.07 -11.75
N ARG A 21 -3.35 -7.14 -11.52
CA ARG A 21 -2.77 -7.45 -10.21
C ARG A 21 -2.38 -6.22 -9.41
N PHE A 22 -2.33 -5.01 -9.98
CA PHE A 22 -2.14 -3.79 -9.16
C PHE A 22 -3.29 -3.63 -8.17
N ASP A 23 -4.53 -3.63 -8.69
CA ASP A 23 -5.73 -3.53 -7.86
C ASP A 23 -5.82 -4.70 -6.88
N ALA A 24 -5.52 -5.93 -7.32
CA ALA A 24 -5.53 -7.09 -6.44
C ALA A 24 -4.46 -7.03 -5.34
N THR A 25 -3.26 -6.52 -5.62
CA THR A 25 -2.19 -6.34 -4.63
C THR A 25 -2.52 -5.21 -3.67
N MET A 26 -3.07 -4.11 -4.16
CA MET A 26 -3.52 -2.98 -3.34
C MET A 26 -4.70 -3.36 -2.45
N GLU A 27 -5.64 -4.13 -2.97
CA GLU A 27 -6.75 -4.70 -2.22
C GLU A 27 -6.24 -5.68 -1.16
N ALA A 28 -5.32 -6.59 -1.51
CA ALA A 28 -4.77 -7.54 -0.56
C ALA A 28 -3.94 -6.87 0.55
N LEU A 29 -3.15 -5.85 0.22
CA LEU A 29 -2.41 -5.04 1.18
C LEU A 29 -3.36 -4.31 2.12
N SER A 30 -4.39 -3.66 1.57
CA SER A 30 -5.38 -2.91 2.36
C SER A 30 -6.20 -3.83 3.25
N LYS A 31 -6.65 -4.97 2.71
CA LYS A 31 -7.40 -6.01 3.43
C LYS A 31 -6.58 -6.58 4.58
N PHE A 32 -5.29 -6.88 4.37
CA PHE A 32 -4.40 -7.39 5.41
C PHE A 32 -4.38 -6.49 6.66
N PHE A 33 -4.37 -5.17 6.46
CA PHE A 33 -4.35 -4.21 7.56
C PHE A 33 -5.75 -3.93 8.13
N ILE A 34 -6.80 -3.99 7.32
CA ILE A 34 -8.17 -3.68 7.78
C ILE A 34 -8.84 -4.83 8.50
N GLU A 35 -8.47 -6.07 8.17
CA GLU A 35 -8.88 -7.24 8.95
C GLU A 35 -8.42 -7.14 10.41
N ASP A 36 -7.29 -6.47 10.65
CA ASP A 36 -6.73 -6.28 11.99
C ASP A 36 -5.94 -4.95 12.06
N PRO A 37 -6.65 -3.83 12.33
CA PRO A 37 -6.02 -2.50 12.38
C PRO A 37 -4.95 -2.35 13.46
N ASP A 38 -4.94 -3.22 14.48
CA ASP A 38 -3.90 -3.19 15.51
C ASP A 38 -2.52 -3.55 14.95
N ARG A 39 -2.46 -4.29 13.83
CA ARG A 39 -1.21 -4.51 13.08
C ARG A 39 -0.63 -3.19 12.57
N ALA A 40 -1.48 -2.37 11.96
CA ALA A 40 -1.09 -1.07 11.42
C ALA A 40 -0.67 -0.12 12.56
N ARG A 41 -1.41 -0.12 13.67
CA ARG A 41 -1.09 0.68 14.87
C ARG A 41 0.24 0.29 15.49
N LEU A 42 0.50 -1.01 15.64
CA LEU A 42 1.78 -1.47 16.18
C LEU A 42 2.93 -1.06 15.26
N MET A 43 2.79 -1.29 13.95
CA MET A 43 3.83 -0.91 12.98
C MET A 43 4.13 0.59 13.01
N LEU A 44 3.09 1.42 13.07
CA LEU A 44 3.23 2.87 13.16
C LEU A 44 3.90 3.28 14.48
N ARG A 45 3.46 2.73 15.63
CA ARG A 45 4.06 3.03 16.94
C ARG A 45 5.53 2.62 17.01
N GLU A 46 5.87 1.40 16.61
CA GLU A 46 7.29 0.96 16.63
C GLU A 46 8.17 1.80 15.70
N THR A 47 7.62 2.29 14.58
CA THR A 47 8.34 3.19 13.67
C THR A 47 8.62 4.55 14.30
N LEU A 48 7.72 5.06 15.13
CA LEU A 48 7.86 6.32 15.86
C LEU A 48 8.72 6.18 17.12
N ASP A 49 8.48 5.13 17.91
CA ASP A 49 9.05 4.94 19.25
C ASP A 49 10.40 4.21 19.22
N ARG A 50 10.64 3.34 18.23
CA ARG A 50 11.87 2.53 18.09
C ARG A 50 12.42 2.56 16.65
N PRO A 51 12.78 3.73 16.11
CA PRO A 51 13.13 3.90 14.71
C PRO A 51 14.35 3.08 14.28
N GLU A 52 15.38 2.93 15.11
CA GLU A 52 16.58 2.15 14.73
C GLU A 52 16.28 0.65 14.62
N HIS A 53 15.46 0.12 15.52
CA HIS A 53 15.01 -1.27 15.45
C HIS A 53 14.17 -1.50 14.19
N MET A 54 13.22 -0.60 13.91
CA MET A 54 12.41 -0.69 12.71
C MET A 54 13.22 -0.53 11.42
N ARG A 55 14.24 0.34 11.38
CA ARG A 55 15.14 0.45 10.23
C ARG A 55 15.86 -0.87 9.92
N ALA A 56 16.33 -1.59 10.94
CA ALA A 56 16.96 -2.88 10.75
C ALA A 56 15.99 -3.89 10.11
N LEU A 57 14.77 -3.97 10.64
CA LEU A 57 13.72 -4.87 10.14
C LEU A 57 13.26 -4.51 8.72
N LEU A 58 13.08 -3.22 8.42
CA LEU A 58 12.71 -2.75 7.09
C LEU A 58 13.83 -3.04 6.08
N LYS A 59 15.09 -2.87 6.47
CA LYS A 59 16.24 -3.18 5.62
C LYS A 59 16.32 -4.66 5.29
N GLU A 60 16.03 -5.53 6.27
CA GLU A 60 16.07 -6.98 6.12
C GLU A 60 14.87 -7.50 5.31
N PHE A 61 13.65 -7.11 5.67
CA PHE A 61 12.43 -7.75 5.20
C PHE A 61 11.68 -6.98 4.11
N VAL A 62 11.84 -5.66 4.01
CA VAL A 62 11.02 -4.82 3.10
C VAL A 62 11.82 -4.33 1.90
N ARG A 63 13.06 -3.89 2.11
CA ARG A 63 13.92 -3.34 1.07
C ARG A 63 14.09 -4.24 -0.17
N PRO A 64 14.29 -5.58 -0.05
CA PRO A 64 14.41 -6.44 -1.22
C PRO A 64 13.18 -6.40 -2.14
N TRP A 65 11.99 -6.27 -1.55
CA TRP A 65 10.74 -6.23 -2.30
C TRP A 65 10.49 -4.89 -2.95
N ILE A 66 10.83 -3.79 -2.27
CA ILE A 66 10.76 -2.45 -2.86
C ILE A 66 11.62 -2.38 -4.12
N LYS A 67 12.84 -2.95 -4.08
CA LYS A 67 13.70 -3.05 -5.25
C LYS A 67 13.05 -3.86 -6.38
N LEU A 68 12.52 -5.04 -6.05
CA LEU A 68 11.87 -5.88 -7.04
C LEU A 68 10.68 -5.17 -7.71
N LEU A 69 9.83 -4.51 -6.93
CA LEU A 69 8.71 -3.71 -7.45
C LEU A 69 9.20 -2.52 -8.30
N GLY A 70 10.25 -1.84 -7.83
CA GLY A 70 10.89 -0.74 -8.55
C GLY A 70 11.33 -1.16 -9.94
N GLU A 71 12.01 -2.30 -10.07
CA GLU A 71 12.44 -2.85 -11.36
C GLU A 71 11.27 -3.24 -12.30
N GLN A 72 10.12 -3.64 -11.75
CA GLN A 72 8.93 -3.93 -12.57
C GLN A 72 8.29 -2.64 -13.08
N LEU A 73 8.13 -1.67 -12.20
CA LEU A 73 7.55 -0.37 -12.53
C LEU A 73 8.44 0.46 -13.45
N GLU A 74 9.77 0.38 -13.34
CA GLU A 74 10.69 0.98 -14.32
C GLU A 74 10.50 0.38 -15.72
N ARG A 75 10.27 -0.94 -15.82
CA ARG A 75 9.94 -1.58 -17.10
C ARG A 75 8.60 -1.10 -17.66
N ALA A 76 7.58 -1.00 -16.83
CA ALA A 76 6.27 -0.45 -17.23
C ALA A 76 6.38 1.03 -17.66
N LYS A 77 7.24 1.81 -16.98
CA LYS A 77 7.53 3.20 -17.29
C LYS A 77 8.20 3.36 -18.65
N ALA A 78 9.19 2.52 -18.95
CA ALA A 78 9.83 2.47 -20.25
C ALA A 78 8.87 2.10 -21.40
N GLN A 79 7.77 1.40 -21.08
CA GLN A 79 6.71 1.04 -22.03
C GLN A 79 5.61 2.12 -22.12
N GLY A 80 5.69 3.20 -21.34
CA GLY A 80 4.71 4.29 -21.32
C GLY A 80 3.42 3.97 -20.57
N MET A 81 3.37 2.86 -19.82
CA MET A 81 2.16 2.43 -19.09
C MET A 81 1.93 3.23 -17.80
N VAL A 82 3.01 3.67 -17.16
CA VAL A 82 2.96 4.47 -15.93
C VAL A 82 3.53 5.87 -16.16
N GLN A 83 3.19 6.79 -15.26
CA GLN A 83 3.55 8.20 -15.34
C GLN A 83 5.09 8.39 -15.49
N PRO A 84 5.57 9.19 -16.46
CA PRO A 84 7.00 9.39 -16.70
C PRO A 84 7.75 10.02 -15.51
N GLY A 85 7.05 10.76 -14.65
CA GLY A 85 7.61 11.41 -13.46
C GLY A 85 7.68 10.51 -12.23
N VAL A 86 7.13 9.29 -12.26
CA VAL A 86 7.12 8.41 -11.09
C VAL A 86 8.53 7.91 -10.77
N ASP A 87 8.93 8.06 -9.51
CA ASP A 87 10.00 7.28 -8.88
C ASP A 87 9.37 6.00 -8.31
N PRO A 88 9.65 4.82 -8.88
CA PRO A 88 8.97 3.59 -8.49
C PRO A 88 9.16 3.13 -7.05
N GLU A 89 10.38 3.24 -6.51
CA GLU A 89 10.66 2.81 -5.14
C GLU A 89 10.00 3.78 -4.15
N ALA A 90 10.12 5.08 -4.40
CA ALA A 90 9.47 6.09 -3.57
C ALA A 90 7.95 5.99 -3.61
N TYR A 91 7.37 5.75 -4.80
CA TYR A 91 5.93 5.51 -4.97
C TYR A 91 5.46 4.31 -4.13
N ALA A 92 6.17 3.17 -4.20
CA ALA A 92 5.81 1.98 -3.43
C ALA A 92 5.86 2.25 -1.93
N VAL A 93 6.89 2.95 -1.45
CA VAL A 93 7.01 3.35 -0.03
C VAL A 93 5.87 4.28 0.38
N GLN A 94 5.50 5.24 -0.47
CA GLN A 94 4.41 6.18 -0.19
C GLN A 94 3.06 5.46 -0.07
N VAL A 95 2.78 4.53 -0.98
CA VAL A 95 1.55 3.73 -0.95
C VAL A 95 1.46 2.86 0.31
N ILE A 96 2.57 2.19 0.69
CA ILE A 96 2.64 1.43 1.94
C ILE A 96 2.41 2.35 3.14
N SER A 97 3.04 3.52 3.16
CA SER A 97 2.89 4.50 4.24
C SER A 97 1.44 4.95 4.39
N MET A 98 0.75 5.25 3.28
CA MET A 98 -0.67 5.59 3.28
C MET A 98 -1.54 4.44 3.82
N ALA A 99 -1.28 3.21 3.41
CA ALA A 99 -2.05 2.05 3.87
C ALA A 99 -1.88 1.80 5.38
N VAL A 100 -0.65 1.86 5.87
CA VAL A 100 -0.33 1.66 7.28
C VAL A 100 -0.89 2.81 8.12
N SER A 101 -0.53 4.05 7.79
CA SER A 101 -0.93 5.21 8.60
C SER A 101 -2.45 5.41 8.57
N GLY A 102 -3.07 5.35 7.38
CA GLY A 102 -4.50 5.50 7.20
C GLY A 102 -5.30 4.46 7.99
N THR A 103 -4.90 3.19 7.91
CA THR A 103 -5.58 2.12 8.66
C THR A 103 -5.35 2.25 10.17
N ALA A 104 -4.16 2.66 10.61
CA ALA A 104 -3.87 2.80 12.03
C ALA A 104 -4.81 3.81 12.73
N VAL A 105 -5.19 4.88 12.03
CA VAL A 105 -6.01 5.97 12.58
C VAL A 105 -7.48 5.92 12.16
N ILE A 106 -7.88 4.97 11.32
CA ILE A 106 -9.19 5.01 10.64
C ILE A 106 -10.39 5.11 11.58
N ASP A 107 -10.35 4.39 12.71
CA ASP A 107 -11.43 4.40 13.69
C ASP A 107 -11.54 5.75 14.41
N THR A 108 -10.42 6.46 14.58
CA THR A 108 -10.42 7.85 15.09
C THR A 108 -10.99 8.80 14.05
N LEU A 109 -10.59 8.63 12.79
CA LEU A 109 -11.08 9.45 11.67
C LEU A 109 -12.55 9.22 11.34
N GLN A 110 -13.18 8.15 11.82
CA GLN A 110 -14.64 7.96 11.72
C GLN A 110 -15.43 9.15 12.30
N THR A 111 -14.86 9.90 13.24
CA THR A 111 -15.49 11.12 13.78
C THR A 111 -15.62 12.23 12.74
N ILE A 112 -14.66 12.33 11.81
CA ILE A 112 -14.65 13.34 10.74
C ILE A 112 -15.18 12.78 9.40
N LEU A 113 -15.10 11.47 9.22
CA LEU A 113 -15.61 10.73 8.06
C LEU A 113 -16.57 9.65 8.56
N PRO A 114 -17.78 10.00 8.99
CA PRO A 114 -18.72 9.02 9.51
C PRO A 114 -19.19 8.03 8.43
N ASN A 115 -19.72 6.89 8.87
CA ASN A 115 -20.36 5.92 7.98
C ASN A 115 -21.48 6.61 7.19
N ASP A 116 -21.62 6.21 5.92
CA ASP A 116 -22.59 6.78 4.99
C ASP A 116 -23.51 5.65 4.50
N PRO A 117 -24.84 5.75 4.63
CA PRO A 117 -25.76 4.69 4.23
C PRO A 117 -25.68 4.29 2.75
N LEU A 118 -25.27 5.20 1.87
CA LEU A 118 -25.16 4.97 0.43
C LEU A 118 -23.74 4.55 0.01
N ARG A 119 -22.72 5.04 0.73
CA ARG A 119 -21.30 4.84 0.34
C ARG A 119 -20.59 3.76 1.16
N GLY A 120 -21.20 3.28 2.23
CA GLY A 120 -20.68 2.22 3.10
C GLY A 120 -19.95 2.73 4.34
N THR A 121 -19.23 1.82 4.99
CA THR A 121 -18.47 2.10 6.21
C THR A 121 -17.26 2.97 5.93
N THR A 122 -16.78 3.67 6.96
CA THR A 122 -15.58 4.50 6.94
C THR A 122 -14.37 3.72 6.43
N ARG A 123 -14.22 2.47 6.87
CA ARG A 123 -13.12 1.57 6.46
C ARG A 123 -13.20 1.22 4.98
N GLU A 124 -14.36 0.79 4.48
CA GLU A 124 -14.55 0.46 3.05
C GLU A 124 -14.29 1.67 2.16
N ARG A 125 -14.75 2.86 2.58
CA ARG A 125 -14.52 4.11 1.86
C ARG A 125 -13.04 4.48 1.83
N HIS A 126 -12.32 4.30 2.94
CA HIS A 126 -10.88 4.53 3.01
C HIS A 126 -10.09 3.62 2.06
N VAL A 127 -10.38 2.31 2.01
CA VAL A 127 -9.73 1.39 1.06
C VAL A 127 -9.95 1.83 -0.36
N ARG A 128 -11.20 2.06 -0.72
CA ARG A 128 -11.58 2.41 -2.08
C ARG A 128 -10.84 3.66 -2.53
N GLU A 129 -10.77 4.66 -1.66
CA GLU A 129 -10.10 5.92 -1.98
C GLU A 129 -8.58 5.76 -2.02
N LEU A 130 -7.99 4.95 -1.13
CA LEU A 130 -6.56 4.64 -1.16
C LEU A 130 -6.17 3.96 -2.49
N ILE A 131 -6.94 2.95 -2.92
CA ILE A 131 -6.72 2.25 -4.19
C ILE A 131 -6.86 3.22 -5.36
N ARG A 132 -7.93 4.05 -5.36
CA ARG A 132 -8.18 5.04 -6.40
C ARG A 132 -7.02 6.04 -6.51
N VAL A 133 -6.56 6.59 -5.38
CA VAL A 133 -5.44 7.55 -5.35
C VAL A 133 -4.17 6.88 -5.87
N ALA A 134 -3.82 5.71 -5.35
CA ALA A 134 -2.63 4.97 -5.78
C ALA A 134 -2.67 4.71 -7.31
N ARG A 135 -3.78 4.14 -7.82
CA ARG A 135 -3.95 3.86 -9.25
C ARG A 135 -3.85 5.13 -10.11
N SER A 136 -4.60 6.18 -9.76
CA SER A 136 -4.63 7.44 -10.53
C SER A 136 -3.29 8.17 -10.55
N SER A 137 -2.48 8.02 -9.50
CA SER A 137 -1.16 8.62 -9.43
C SER A 137 -0.08 7.83 -10.19
N LEU A 138 -0.34 6.56 -10.49
CA LEU A 138 0.62 5.67 -11.15
C LEU A 138 0.41 5.56 -12.65
N TYR A 139 -0.83 5.34 -13.10
CA TYR A 139 -1.13 5.09 -14.51
C TYR A 139 -1.39 6.39 -15.27
N THR A 140 -1.18 6.34 -16.60
CA THR A 140 -1.56 7.44 -17.50
C THR A 140 -3.02 7.25 -17.97
N ASP A 141 -3.71 8.32 -18.35
CA ASP A 141 -5.13 8.27 -18.76
C ASP A 141 -5.41 7.27 -19.90
N LYS A 142 -4.40 6.96 -20.73
CA LYS A 142 -4.54 6.00 -21.84
C LYS A 142 -4.77 4.55 -21.40
N ASP A 143 -4.35 4.19 -20.20
CA ASP A 143 -4.50 2.84 -19.63
C ASP A 143 -5.48 2.81 -18.44
N ALA A 144 -5.96 3.96 -17.96
CA ALA A 144 -7.04 4.01 -16.96
C ALA A 144 -8.41 3.59 -17.53
N GLU A 145 -8.58 3.62 -18.86
CA GLU A 145 -9.83 3.32 -19.57
C GLU A 145 -9.87 1.92 -20.22
N ARG A 146 -8.79 1.13 -20.15
CA ARG A 146 -8.75 -0.27 -20.61
C ARG A 146 -8.96 -1.25 -19.47
#